data_AF-A0A1W9GG37-F1
#
_entry.id   AF-A0A1W9GG37-F1
#
_cell.length_a   1.000
_cell.length_b   1.000
_cell.length_c   1.000
_cell.angle_alpha   90.00
_cell.angle_beta   90.00
_cell.angle_gamma   90.00
#
_symmetry.space_group_name_H-M   'P 1'
#
loop_
_entity.id
_entity.type
_entity.pdbx_description
1 polymer ?
#
loop_
_entity_poly.entity_id
_entity_poly.type
_entity_poly.pdbx_seq_one_letter_code
_entity_poly.pdbx_strand_id
1 'polypeptide(L)'
;MNMSKGKASPCPLCDAELLSATRQADKDAYEIECRRCGKFSISGTLYSSRDIPIALRPWLSAYTRQGHEHGKLTEVLVSSNIQTLGQAMQNISPKDRATGLLQMLIRRTNHVGAPVEFSPEWDYPLATAQNSQEAMFHVGELKTKGLIRFHDMTHLLVTHDGWAWSDQTPLSMPLSSMADTDAQKGRKQWDIFICHASEDKGAVVDPLAKELQKHGLRVWVDRSVLTIGDSLRRKIDEGLGCSRFGVVVLSRNFFTKSWPQRELDGLVQRELSEGKVILPVWHKVTHADILKYSAVLADKMAISTERGIPMLAEQIVQAVQLPTGNGKENKISPPVESTSGESSSKPDLNRVAIHTSKKDSLPSLRHETSTQFFSERFAKAFPGVRGIQWFRNPAVAIRRLEIFFTKPYVFRNAHPIWWWRSGDMYIQHFSILSNDTVLLDHQELRIEELAAVNAGSYYQEFLYIKARPSQPSGLYDTSHIPDQIALRGYAKEEFALFRGKPITRAEYDDGAAVIDGSVIELNGEAQLRETFLTPYNLIIAAHESPINNNDFDEARVELLNRILRGQAIEDLTAAILKLPRKEHYSKQ
;
A
#
# COMPACT_ATOMS: atom_id res chain seq x y z
N MET A 1 -0.23 7.37 -67.88
CA MET A 1 -1.20 6.91 -66.86
C MET A 1 -0.46 6.82 -65.54
N ASN A 2 -0.66 7.80 -64.65
CA ASN A 2 -0.11 7.77 -63.29
C ASN A 2 -0.82 6.66 -62.51
N MET A 3 -0.09 5.61 -62.15
CA MET A 3 -0.59 4.60 -61.23
C MET A 3 -0.76 5.23 -59.84
N SER A 4 -2.01 5.33 -59.41
CA SER A 4 -2.38 5.70 -58.05
C SER A 4 -1.65 4.80 -57.05
N LYS A 5 -0.76 5.39 -56.22
CA LYS A 5 -0.25 4.73 -55.01
C LYS A 5 -1.46 4.39 -54.14
N GLY A 6 -1.83 3.11 -54.07
CA GLY A 6 -2.91 2.64 -53.21
C GLY A 6 -2.64 3.02 -51.76
N LYS A 7 -3.63 3.59 -51.07
CA LYS A 7 -3.55 3.88 -49.63
C LYS A 7 -3.14 2.60 -48.89
N ALA A 8 -2.10 2.67 -48.07
CA ALA A 8 -1.72 1.58 -47.19
C ALA A 8 -2.92 1.20 -46.31
N SER A 9 -3.19 -0.09 -46.18
CA SER A 9 -4.26 -0.57 -45.31
C SER A 9 -3.97 -0.21 -43.85
N PRO A 10 -4.95 0.22 -43.04
CA PRO A 10 -4.70 0.66 -41.66
C PRO A 10 -4.21 -0.49 -40.77
N CYS A 11 -3.65 -0.17 -39.62
CA CYS A 11 -3.12 -1.15 -38.67
C CYS A 11 -4.19 -2.19 -38.29
N PRO A 12 -3.90 -3.50 -38.40
CA PRO A 12 -4.88 -4.54 -38.09
C PRO A 12 -5.25 -4.62 -36.59
N LEU A 13 -4.45 -4.04 -35.72
CA LEU A 13 -4.66 -4.05 -34.27
C LEU A 13 -5.35 -2.79 -33.74
N CYS A 14 -5.21 -1.64 -34.41
CA CYS A 14 -5.71 -0.38 -33.84
C CYS A 14 -6.33 0.59 -34.86
N ASP A 15 -6.43 0.16 -36.12
CA ASP A 15 -7.02 0.89 -37.25
C ASP A 15 -6.37 2.26 -37.57
N ALA A 16 -5.24 2.60 -36.94
CA ALA A 16 -4.46 3.79 -37.26
C ALA A 16 -3.69 3.63 -38.59
N GLU A 17 -3.33 4.75 -39.21
CA GLU A 17 -2.47 4.74 -40.41
C GLU A 17 -1.11 4.11 -40.10
N LEU A 18 -0.62 3.27 -41.03
CA LEU A 18 0.66 2.59 -40.88
C LEU A 18 1.81 3.48 -41.32
N LEU A 19 2.93 3.40 -40.60
CA LEU A 19 4.19 4.01 -41.00
C LEU A 19 4.86 3.18 -42.10
N SER A 20 4.83 1.85 -41.94
CA SER A 20 5.27 0.91 -42.97
C SER A 20 4.59 -0.45 -42.81
N ALA A 21 4.49 -1.18 -43.94
CA ALA A 21 4.02 -2.56 -43.99
C ALA A 21 4.79 -3.29 -45.08
N THR A 22 5.79 -4.08 -44.70
CA THR A 22 6.70 -4.75 -45.64
C THR A 22 6.50 -6.24 -45.58
N ARG A 23 6.22 -6.86 -46.73
CA ARG A 23 6.14 -8.32 -46.82
C ARG A 23 7.54 -8.92 -46.73
N GLN A 24 7.73 -9.92 -45.87
CA GLN A 24 9.00 -10.63 -45.76
C GLN A 24 9.14 -11.64 -46.91
N ALA A 25 10.26 -11.60 -47.64
CA ALA A 25 10.43 -12.39 -48.87
C ALA A 25 10.41 -13.91 -48.62
N ASP A 26 10.89 -14.35 -47.45
CA ASP A 26 11.12 -15.76 -47.12
C ASP A 26 10.07 -16.35 -46.15
N LYS A 27 9.05 -15.57 -45.77
CA LYS A 27 8.03 -15.96 -44.78
C LYS A 27 6.67 -15.42 -45.21
N ASP A 28 5.57 -16.16 -44.96
CA ASP A 28 4.21 -15.62 -45.12
C ASP A 28 3.85 -14.67 -43.98
N ALA A 29 4.60 -13.57 -43.87
CA ALA A 29 4.45 -12.57 -42.82
C ALA A 29 4.72 -11.15 -43.34
N TYR A 30 4.06 -10.19 -42.71
CA TYR A 30 4.29 -8.76 -42.85
C TYR A 30 4.96 -8.23 -41.60
N GLU A 31 5.95 -7.38 -41.80
CA GLU A 31 6.50 -6.53 -40.76
C GLU A 31 5.75 -5.19 -40.78
N ILE A 32 5.12 -4.86 -39.67
CA ILE A 32 4.25 -3.71 -39.52
C ILE A 32 4.91 -2.71 -38.58
N GLU A 33 4.89 -1.44 -38.97
CA GLU A 33 5.29 -0.33 -38.12
C GLU A 33 4.11 0.61 -37.92
N CYS A 34 3.67 0.75 -36.67
CA CYS A 34 2.54 1.56 -36.27
C CYS A 34 2.91 2.48 -35.11
N ARG A 35 2.50 3.76 -35.18
CA ARG A 35 2.73 4.73 -34.09
C ARG A 35 2.19 4.26 -32.73
N ARG A 36 1.07 3.52 -32.72
CA ARG A 36 0.42 3.01 -31.49
C ARG A 36 0.90 1.61 -31.09
N CYS A 37 0.98 0.68 -32.04
CA CYS A 37 1.29 -0.73 -31.74
C CYS A 37 2.79 -1.06 -31.77
N GLY A 38 3.65 -0.10 -32.16
CA GLY A 38 5.08 -0.35 -32.35
C GLY A 38 5.37 -1.21 -33.58
N LYS A 39 6.57 -1.80 -33.62
CA LYS A 39 6.98 -2.76 -34.65
C LYS A 39 6.59 -4.18 -34.27
N PHE A 40 5.93 -4.90 -35.18
CA PHE A 40 5.55 -6.30 -34.95
C PHE A 40 5.41 -7.07 -36.26
N SER A 41 5.41 -8.41 -36.16
CA SER A 41 5.18 -9.30 -37.29
C SER A 41 3.78 -9.93 -37.23
N ILE A 42 3.12 -10.03 -38.38
CA ILE A 42 1.80 -10.66 -38.52
C ILE A 42 1.78 -11.52 -39.77
N SER A 43 1.14 -12.69 -39.72
CA SER A 43 1.03 -13.56 -40.90
C SER A 43 0.29 -12.89 -42.05
N GLY A 44 0.64 -13.25 -43.29
CA GLY A 44 -0.04 -12.74 -44.49
C GLY A 44 -1.53 -13.00 -44.46
N THR A 45 -1.91 -14.21 -44.04
CA THR A 45 -3.32 -14.60 -43.87
C THR A 45 -4.07 -13.70 -42.90
N LEU A 46 -3.52 -13.43 -41.71
CA LEU A 46 -4.18 -12.60 -40.70
C LEU A 46 -4.19 -11.11 -41.10
N TYR A 47 -3.13 -10.64 -41.77
CA TYR A 47 -3.04 -9.29 -42.29
C TYR A 47 -4.08 -9.00 -43.38
N SER A 48 -4.28 -9.94 -44.31
CA SER A 48 -5.26 -9.81 -45.39
C SER A 48 -6.70 -10.01 -44.93
N SER A 49 -6.97 -11.02 -44.10
CA SER A 49 -8.33 -11.35 -43.63
C SER A 49 -8.86 -10.35 -42.59
N ARG A 50 -7.97 -9.74 -41.80
CA ARG A 50 -8.30 -8.89 -40.63
C ARG A 50 -9.19 -9.59 -39.59
N ASP A 51 -9.13 -10.91 -39.54
CA ASP A 51 -9.92 -11.74 -38.63
C ASP A 51 -9.30 -11.75 -37.21
N ILE A 52 -9.22 -10.57 -36.60
CA ILE A 52 -8.78 -10.37 -35.21
C ILE A 52 -9.98 -9.86 -34.42
N PRO A 53 -10.46 -10.62 -33.41
CA PRO A 53 -11.59 -10.21 -32.57
C PRO A 53 -11.37 -8.83 -31.97
N ILE A 54 -12.37 -7.95 -32.10
CA ILE A 54 -12.29 -6.55 -31.63
C ILE A 54 -11.93 -6.48 -30.14
N ALA A 55 -12.45 -7.40 -29.33
CA ALA A 55 -12.16 -7.48 -27.89
C ALA A 55 -10.68 -7.82 -27.57
N LEU A 56 -9.94 -8.43 -28.49
CA LEU A 56 -8.53 -8.79 -28.31
C LEU A 56 -7.56 -7.73 -28.80
N ARG A 57 -8.02 -6.83 -29.67
CA ARG A 57 -7.19 -5.82 -30.33
C ARG A 57 -6.39 -4.94 -29.35
N PRO A 58 -6.96 -4.40 -28.25
CA PRO A 58 -6.19 -3.58 -27.32
C PRO A 58 -5.08 -4.37 -26.61
N TRP A 59 -5.34 -5.64 -26.29
CA TRP A 59 -4.40 -6.52 -25.61
C TRP A 59 -3.24 -6.94 -26.52
N LEU A 60 -3.53 -7.25 -27.78
CA LEU A 60 -2.51 -7.52 -28.80
C LEU A 60 -1.72 -6.25 -29.14
N SER A 61 -2.38 -5.09 -29.17
CA SER A 61 -1.70 -3.79 -29.26
C SER A 61 -0.75 -3.56 -28.09
N ALA A 62 -1.11 -3.94 -26.86
CA ALA A 62 -0.22 -3.84 -25.69
C ALA A 62 0.96 -4.81 -25.81
N TYR A 63 0.71 -6.07 -26.17
CA TYR A 63 1.74 -7.10 -26.37
C TYR A 63 2.80 -6.63 -27.39
N THR A 64 2.34 -6.17 -28.56
CA THR A 64 3.22 -5.70 -29.64
C THR A 64 3.97 -4.42 -29.27
N ARG A 65 3.26 -3.43 -28.69
CA ARG A 65 3.87 -2.15 -28.29
C ARG A 65 4.94 -2.36 -27.23
N GLN A 66 4.68 -3.16 -26.21
CA GLN A 66 5.67 -3.42 -25.16
C GLN A 66 6.84 -4.24 -25.68
N GLY A 67 6.61 -5.23 -26.55
CA GLY A 67 7.70 -5.95 -27.20
C GLY A 67 8.65 -5.01 -27.96
N HIS A 68 8.08 -4.06 -28.72
CA HIS A 68 8.84 -3.04 -29.43
C HIS A 68 9.69 -2.16 -28.49
N GLU A 69 9.12 -1.62 -27.41
CA GLU A 69 9.86 -0.80 -26.43
C GLU A 69 10.98 -1.57 -25.73
N HIS A 70 10.80 -2.87 -25.52
CA HIS A 70 11.83 -3.73 -24.92
C HIS A 70 12.93 -4.13 -25.92
N GLY A 71 12.82 -3.73 -27.20
CA GLY A 71 13.71 -4.21 -28.26
C GLY A 71 13.64 -5.72 -28.49
N LYS A 72 12.53 -6.36 -28.07
CA LYS A 72 12.32 -7.80 -28.21
C LYS A 72 11.51 -8.09 -29.48
N LEU A 73 11.94 -9.11 -30.22
CA LEU A 73 11.14 -9.66 -31.30
C LEU A 73 9.94 -10.37 -30.69
N THR A 74 8.75 -9.87 -30.98
CA THR A 74 7.49 -10.53 -30.62
C THR A 74 7.25 -11.74 -31.52
N GLU A 75 6.46 -12.70 -31.04
CA GLU A 75 6.02 -13.79 -31.89
C GLU A 75 5.20 -13.26 -33.07
N VAL A 76 5.30 -13.93 -34.23
CA VAL A 76 4.47 -13.58 -35.39
C VAL A 76 3.00 -13.83 -35.01
N LEU A 77 2.16 -12.81 -35.18
CA LEU A 77 0.74 -12.94 -34.91
C LEU A 77 0.09 -13.83 -35.98
N VAL A 78 -0.43 -14.97 -35.54
CA VAL A 78 -1.12 -15.97 -36.34
C VAL A 78 -2.45 -16.34 -35.70
N SER A 79 -3.40 -16.84 -36.48
CA SER A 79 -4.74 -17.19 -35.96
C SER A 79 -4.70 -18.17 -34.77
N SER A 80 -3.65 -19.00 -34.65
CA SER A 80 -3.50 -19.97 -33.56
C SER A 80 -2.98 -19.38 -32.24
N ASN A 81 -2.31 -18.22 -32.22
CA ASN A 81 -1.70 -17.67 -31.00
C ASN A 81 -2.34 -16.36 -30.50
N ILE A 82 -3.07 -15.63 -31.34
CA ILE A 82 -3.65 -14.32 -30.97
C ILE A 82 -4.59 -14.39 -29.76
N GLN A 83 -5.32 -15.50 -29.59
CA GLN A 83 -6.20 -15.70 -28.43
C GLN A 83 -5.39 -15.78 -27.13
N THR A 84 -4.39 -16.66 -27.09
CA THR A 84 -3.55 -16.88 -25.91
C THR A 84 -2.75 -15.64 -25.56
N LEU A 85 -2.14 -14.98 -26.55
CA LEU A 85 -1.36 -13.76 -26.35
C LEU A 85 -2.24 -12.61 -25.84
N GLY A 86 -3.42 -12.41 -26.44
CA GLY A 86 -4.36 -11.38 -26.00
C GLY A 86 -4.86 -11.63 -24.56
N GLN A 87 -5.24 -12.88 -24.24
CA GLN A 87 -5.71 -13.24 -22.90
C GLN A 87 -4.62 -13.11 -21.84
N ALA A 88 -3.37 -13.45 -22.16
CA ALA A 88 -2.25 -13.28 -21.24
C ALA A 88 -2.09 -11.82 -20.80
N MET A 89 -2.18 -10.88 -21.75
CA MET A 89 -2.15 -9.44 -21.43
C MET A 89 -3.41 -8.99 -20.68
N GLN A 90 -4.59 -9.48 -21.09
CA GLN A 90 -5.86 -9.18 -20.43
C GLN A 90 -5.87 -9.62 -18.95
N ASN A 91 -5.21 -10.73 -18.62
CA ASN A 91 -5.19 -11.29 -17.26
C ASN A 91 -4.21 -10.59 -16.31
N ILE A 92 -3.39 -9.65 -16.80
CA ILE A 92 -2.51 -8.84 -15.93
C ILE A 92 -3.40 -8.02 -14.99
N SER A 93 -3.14 -8.10 -13.69
CA SER A 93 -3.93 -7.40 -12.68
C SER A 93 -3.78 -5.87 -12.82
N PRO A 94 -4.80 -5.06 -12.49
CA PRO A 94 -4.68 -3.60 -12.57
C PRO A 94 -3.47 -3.02 -11.82
N LYS A 95 -3.11 -3.62 -10.68
CA LYS A 95 -1.91 -3.26 -9.91
C LYS A 95 -0.63 -3.49 -10.72
N ASP A 96 -0.53 -4.64 -11.38
CA ASP A 96 0.65 -5.01 -12.17
C ASP A 96 0.73 -4.20 -13.48
N ARG A 97 -0.41 -3.74 -14.01
CA ARG A 97 -0.46 -2.80 -15.14
C ARG A 97 0.13 -1.43 -14.79
N ALA A 98 -0.26 -0.87 -13.64
CA ALA A 98 0.35 0.37 -13.13
C ALA A 98 1.85 0.20 -12.88
N THR A 99 2.25 -0.95 -12.33
CA THR A 99 3.66 -1.32 -12.14
C THR A 99 4.42 -1.35 -13.47
N GLY A 100 3.87 -2.04 -14.47
CA GLY A 100 4.45 -2.13 -15.81
C GLY A 100 4.56 -0.76 -16.47
N LEU A 101 3.56 0.11 -16.33
CA LEU A 101 3.61 1.48 -16.84
C LEU A 101 4.78 2.27 -16.24
N LEU A 102 4.97 2.22 -14.92
CA LEU A 102 6.10 2.93 -14.29
C LEU A 102 7.44 2.47 -14.85
N GLN A 103 7.60 1.16 -15.04
CA GLN A 103 8.82 0.60 -15.64
C GLN A 103 9.02 1.05 -17.08
N MET A 104 7.94 1.18 -17.88
CA MET A 104 8.02 1.71 -19.24
C MET A 104 8.42 3.18 -19.25
N LEU A 105 7.89 3.99 -18.33
CA LEU A 105 8.27 5.40 -18.18
C LEU A 105 9.75 5.53 -17.77
N ILE A 106 10.21 4.74 -16.82
CA ILE A 106 11.62 4.69 -16.40
C ILE A 106 12.53 4.37 -17.58
N ARG A 107 12.19 3.37 -18.40
CA ARG A 107 12.99 3.01 -19.58
C ARG A 107 13.07 4.11 -20.64
N ARG A 108 12.00 4.90 -20.79
CA ARG A 108 11.99 6.06 -21.69
C ARG A 108 12.69 7.28 -21.09
N THR A 109 13.07 7.23 -19.82
CA THR A 109 13.75 8.33 -19.16
C THR A 109 15.24 8.31 -19.50
N ASN A 110 15.73 9.38 -20.14
CA ASN A 110 17.14 9.48 -20.53
C ASN A 110 18.11 9.60 -19.34
N HIS A 111 17.71 10.38 -18.33
CA HIS A 111 18.44 10.57 -17.07
C HIS A 111 17.46 10.94 -15.95
N VAL A 112 17.83 10.70 -14.69
CA VAL A 112 16.98 11.02 -13.54
C VAL A 112 16.51 12.49 -13.59
N GLY A 113 15.19 12.69 -13.51
CA GLY A 113 14.56 14.01 -13.60
C GLY A 113 14.20 14.47 -15.03
N ALA A 114 14.55 13.72 -16.07
CA ALA A 114 14.13 14.04 -17.43
C ALA A 114 12.62 13.75 -17.63
N PRO A 115 11.85 14.67 -18.25
CA PRO A 115 10.47 14.41 -18.62
C PRO A 115 10.37 13.33 -19.71
N VAL A 116 9.34 12.51 -19.62
CA VAL A 116 9.00 11.42 -20.55
C VAL A 116 7.70 11.78 -21.26
N GLU A 117 7.73 11.83 -22.59
CA GLU A 117 6.52 12.04 -23.39
C GLU A 117 5.57 10.84 -23.23
N PHE A 118 4.32 11.13 -22.89
CA PHE A 118 3.26 10.14 -22.78
C PHE A 118 1.96 10.74 -23.30
N SER A 119 1.50 10.28 -24.46
CA SER A 119 0.23 10.68 -25.04
C SER A 119 -0.81 9.59 -24.80
N PRO A 120 -1.83 9.78 -23.94
CA PRO A 120 -2.80 8.73 -23.62
C PRO A 120 -3.51 8.15 -24.85
N GLU A 121 -3.71 8.95 -25.89
CA GLU A 121 -4.32 8.53 -27.16
C GLU A 121 -3.46 7.57 -28.01
N TRP A 122 -2.13 7.64 -27.85
CA TRP A 122 -1.16 6.86 -28.62
C TRP A 122 -0.41 5.83 -27.78
N ASP A 123 -0.27 6.06 -26.47
CA ASP A 123 0.58 5.31 -25.55
C ASP A 123 -0.19 4.46 -24.54
N TYR A 124 -1.53 4.44 -24.56
CA TYR A 124 -2.31 3.54 -23.71
C TYR A 124 -1.88 2.06 -23.76
N PRO A 125 -1.35 1.49 -24.88
CA PRO A 125 -0.86 0.11 -24.86
C PRO A 125 0.38 -0.10 -23.97
N LEU A 126 1.17 0.94 -23.67
CA LEU A 126 2.27 0.87 -22.70
C LEU A 126 1.78 0.57 -21.29
N ALA A 127 0.58 1.07 -20.95
CA ALA A 127 -0.06 0.84 -19.68
C ALA A 127 -0.82 -0.50 -19.63
N THR A 128 -0.76 -1.32 -20.68
CA THR A 128 -1.66 -2.46 -20.87
C THR A 128 -3.13 -2.06 -20.70
N ALA A 129 -3.49 -0.87 -21.19
CA ALA A 129 -4.85 -0.35 -21.11
C ALA A 129 -5.64 -0.62 -22.38
N GLN A 130 -6.98 -0.56 -22.29
CA GLN A 130 -7.87 -0.71 -23.45
C GLN A 130 -8.05 0.58 -24.24
N ASN A 131 -7.86 1.73 -23.58
CA ASN A 131 -8.06 3.06 -24.13
C ASN A 131 -7.31 4.11 -23.30
N SER A 132 -7.39 5.38 -23.72
CA SER A 132 -6.74 6.50 -23.04
C SER A 132 -7.22 6.72 -21.60
N GLN A 133 -8.50 6.47 -21.29
CA GLN A 133 -9.07 6.62 -19.95
C GLN A 133 -8.46 5.64 -18.94
N GLU A 134 -8.36 4.35 -19.31
CA GLU A 134 -7.74 3.33 -18.44
C GLU A 134 -6.24 3.58 -18.27
N ALA A 135 -5.55 4.08 -19.30
CA ALA A 135 -4.15 4.48 -19.17
C ALA A 135 -3.97 5.64 -18.17
N MET A 136 -4.85 6.64 -18.21
CA MET A 136 -4.82 7.76 -17.27
C MET A 136 -5.17 7.36 -15.83
N PHE A 137 -5.99 6.32 -15.64
CA PHE A 137 -6.22 5.74 -14.32
C PHE A 137 -4.91 5.21 -13.69
N HIS A 138 -4.10 4.47 -14.46
CA HIS A 138 -2.80 3.98 -13.99
C HIS A 138 -1.80 5.11 -13.74
N VAL A 139 -1.76 6.15 -14.60
CA VAL A 139 -0.96 7.36 -14.37
C VAL A 139 -1.38 8.04 -13.05
N GLY A 140 -2.68 8.15 -12.79
CA GLY A 140 -3.22 8.69 -11.55
C GLY A 140 -2.78 7.90 -10.32
N GLU A 141 -2.86 6.57 -10.36
CA GLU A 141 -2.42 5.70 -9.27
C GLU A 141 -0.93 5.88 -8.94
N LEU A 142 -0.07 5.94 -9.97
CA LEU A 142 1.36 6.18 -9.79
C LEU A 142 1.64 7.57 -9.21
N LYS A 143 0.88 8.59 -9.63
CA LYS A 143 0.99 9.95 -9.09
C LYS A 143 0.58 10.00 -7.62
N THR A 144 -0.54 9.40 -7.24
CA THR A 144 -1.03 9.35 -5.84
C THR A 144 -0.02 8.65 -4.93
N LYS A 145 0.67 7.62 -5.43
CA LYS A 145 1.76 6.93 -4.72
C LYS A 145 3.07 7.73 -4.68
N GLY A 146 3.11 8.93 -5.27
CA GLY A 146 4.29 9.78 -5.32
C GLY A 146 5.38 9.28 -6.28
N LEU A 147 5.10 8.26 -7.11
CA LEU A 147 6.08 7.60 -7.98
C LEU A 147 6.33 8.37 -9.29
N ILE A 148 5.36 9.15 -9.74
CA ILE A 148 5.49 10.08 -10.87
C ILE A 148 4.85 11.42 -10.56
N ARG A 149 5.18 12.45 -11.34
CA ARG A 149 4.53 13.77 -11.34
C ARG A 149 4.26 14.20 -12.79
N PHE A 150 3.32 15.11 -12.99
CA PHE A 150 3.19 15.80 -14.28
C PHE A 150 4.27 16.86 -14.38
N HIS A 151 4.97 16.89 -15.52
CA HIS A 151 5.86 18.00 -15.87
C HIS A 151 5.06 19.06 -16.64
N ASP A 152 4.28 18.61 -17.63
CA ASP A 152 3.33 19.42 -18.40
C ASP A 152 2.16 18.54 -18.90
N MET A 153 1.38 19.04 -19.86
CA MET A 153 0.21 18.35 -20.41
C MET A 153 0.52 17.08 -21.21
N THR A 154 1.76 16.91 -21.68
CA THR A 154 2.21 15.79 -22.53
C THR A 154 3.38 15.01 -21.94
N HIS A 155 3.96 15.48 -20.83
CA HIS A 155 5.15 14.89 -20.21
C HIS A 155 4.96 14.52 -18.73
N LEU A 156 5.47 13.34 -18.39
CA LEU A 156 5.53 12.79 -17.03
C LEU A 156 6.97 12.79 -16.51
N LEU A 157 7.15 12.99 -15.21
CA LEU A 157 8.44 12.91 -14.54
C LEU A 157 8.41 11.76 -13.53
N VAL A 158 9.34 10.83 -13.64
CA VAL A 158 9.52 9.77 -12.64
C VAL A 158 10.25 10.36 -11.43
N THR A 159 9.63 10.28 -10.25
CA THR A 159 10.21 10.81 -9.01
C THR A 159 11.31 9.88 -8.50
N HIS A 160 12.10 10.37 -7.54
CA HIS A 160 13.07 9.54 -6.84
C HIS A 160 12.42 8.27 -6.24
N ASP A 161 11.22 8.40 -5.68
CA ASP A 161 10.46 7.27 -5.14
C ASP A 161 9.98 6.31 -6.25
N GLY A 162 9.65 6.83 -7.44
CA GLY A 162 9.34 6.02 -8.62
C GLY A 162 10.51 5.16 -9.07
N TRP A 163 11.71 5.73 -9.12
CA TRP A 163 12.95 4.99 -9.40
C TRP A 163 13.22 3.92 -8.33
N ALA A 164 13.14 4.30 -7.06
CA ALA A 164 13.37 3.38 -5.94
C ALA A 164 12.34 2.23 -5.87
N TRP A 165 11.11 2.46 -6.32
CA TRP A 165 10.03 1.46 -6.35
C TRP A 165 10.20 0.43 -7.48
N SER A 166 10.76 0.84 -8.62
CA SER A 166 11.06 -0.08 -9.73
C SER A 166 12.15 -1.09 -9.38
N ASP A 167 13.13 -0.70 -8.57
CA ASP A 167 14.21 -1.59 -8.11
C ASP A 167 13.72 -2.64 -7.08
N GLN A 168 12.51 -2.47 -6.52
CA GLN A 168 11.88 -3.39 -5.58
C GLN A 168 11.04 -4.50 -6.25
N THR A 169 10.81 -4.44 -7.58
CA THR A 169 9.91 -5.36 -8.32
C THR A 169 10.62 -6.05 -9.49
N PRO A 170 10.94 -7.38 -9.42
CA PRO A 170 11.42 -8.08 -10.61
C PRO A 170 10.28 -8.29 -11.61
N LEU A 171 10.61 -8.19 -12.90
CA LEU A 171 9.73 -8.59 -13.99
C LEU A 171 9.27 -10.05 -13.82
N SER A 172 7.96 -10.27 -13.74
CA SER A 172 7.33 -11.51 -14.20
C SER A 172 6.37 -11.16 -15.33
N MET A 173 6.89 -11.01 -16.55
CA MET A 173 6.06 -11.13 -17.75
C MET A 173 6.08 -12.60 -18.21
N PRO A 174 4.95 -13.14 -18.67
CA PRO A 174 4.88 -14.48 -19.23
C PRO A 174 5.44 -14.45 -20.66
N LEU A 175 6.77 -14.42 -20.78
CA LEU A 175 7.47 -14.73 -22.04
C LEU A 175 8.41 -15.91 -21.79
N SER A 176 7.84 -17.09 -21.61
CA SER A 176 8.42 -18.37 -22.02
C SER A 176 7.48 -19.53 -21.67
N SER A 177 7.57 -20.57 -22.48
CA SER A 177 6.64 -21.68 -22.72
C SER A 177 6.16 -22.44 -21.48
N MET A 178 4.85 -22.73 -21.47
CA MET A 178 4.25 -23.79 -20.66
C MET A 178 4.74 -25.17 -21.11
N ALA A 179 5.42 -25.87 -20.20
CA ALA A 179 5.39 -27.32 -20.07
C ALA A 179 5.90 -27.68 -18.67
N ASP A 180 5.02 -27.70 -17.67
CA ASP A 180 4.78 -28.91 -16.86
C ASP A 180 3.62 -28.71 -15.88
N THR A 181 2.93 -29.79 -15.57
CA THR A 181 1.53 -29.80 -15.15
C THR A 181 1.38 -30.16 -13.66
N ASP A 182 0.52 -29.43 -12.96
CA ASP A 182 -0.41 -29.89 -11.91
C ASP A 182 0.08 -30.51 -10.58
N ALA A 183 1.30 -30.19 -10.09
CA ALA A 183 1.76 -30.71 -8.79
C ALA A 183 2.46 -29.68 -7.88
N GLN A 184 1.85 -28.54 -7.54
CA GLN A 184 2.36 -27.68 -6.44
C GLN A 184 1.40 -26.58 -5.94
N LYS A 185 0.33 -26.95 -5.23
CA LYS A 185 -0.28 -26.02 -4.26
C LYS A 185 0.36 -26.26 -2.89
N GLY A 186 1.25 -25.34 -2.47
CA GLY A 186 1.71 -25.23 -1.09
C GLY A 186 3.22 -25.18 -0.82
N ARG A 187 4.09 -25.28 -1.84
CA ARG A 187 5.54 -25.28 -1.60
C ARG A 187 6.10 -23.85 -1.67
N LYS A 188 6.59 -23.33 -0.53
CA LYS A 188 7.36 -22.08 -0.48
C LYS A 188 8.52 -22.14 -1.48
N GLN A 189 8.78 -21.00 -2.14
CA GLN A 189 9.72 -20.89 -3.25
C GLN A 189 11.15 -21.25 -2.83
N TRP A 190 11.51 -20.91 -1.60
CA TRP A 190 12.83 -21.13 -1.02
C TRP A 190 12.73 -22.00 0.24
N ASP A 191 13.80 -22.73 0.54
CA ASP A 191 13.89 -23.49 1.78
C ASP A 191 14.49 -22.62 2.89
N ILE A 192 15.50 -21.80 2.56
CA ILE A 192 16.17 -20.88 3.49
C ILE A 192 16.34 -19.51 2.84
N PHE A 193 16.13 -18.44 3.61
CA PHE A 193 16.72 -17.13 3.30
C PHE A 193 17.80 -16.77 4.31
N ILE A 194 18.80 -15.99 3.90
CA ILE A 194 19.89 -15.55 4.77
C ILE A 194 19.86 -14.03 4.94
N CYS A 195 19.40 -13.58 6.10
CA CYS A 195 19.42 -12.18 6.51
C CYS A 195 20.78 -11.83 7.09
N HIS A 196 21.41 -10.77 6.55
CA HIS A 196 22.77 -10.40 6.91
C HIS A 196 23.04 -8.93 6.63
N ALA A 197 24.08 -8.39 7.26
CA ALA A 197 24.62 -7.10 6.88
C ALA A 197 25.38 -7.22 5.54
N SER A 198 25.24 -6.23 4.64
CA SER A 198 25.96 -6.14 3.36
C SER A 198 27.45 -6.50 3.44
N GLU A 199 28.10 -6.10 4.53
CA GLU A 199 29.52 -6.28 4.80
C GLU A 199 29.91 -7.75 5.03
N ASP A 200 28.97 -8.59 5.47
CA ASP A 200 29.21 -10.00 5.77
C ASP A 200 29.00 -10.92 4.55
N LYS A 201 28.55 -10.34 3.42
CA LYS A 201 28.14 -11.10 2.25
C LYS A 201 29.24 -12.02 1.72
N GLY A 202 30.41 -11.45 1.41
CA GLY A 202 31.53 -12.21 0.86
C GLY A 202 32.20 -13.15 1.88
N ALA A 203 32.22 -12.78 3.16
CA ALA A 203 32.94 -13.52 4.20
C ALA A 203 32.15 -14.72 4.76
N VAL A 204 30.82 -14.63 4.80
CA VAL A 204 29.95 -15.63 5.44
C VAL A 204 28.85 -16.09 4.52
N VAL A 205 28.13 -15.17 3.89
CA VAL A 205 26.85 -15.50 3.24
C VAL A 205 27.01 -16.21 1.92
N ASP A 206 27.89 -15.74 1.02
CA ASP A 206 28.13 -16.41 -0.25
C ASP A 206 28.73 -17.83 -0.05
N PRO A 207 29.72 -18.03 0.85
CA PRO A 207 30.20 -19.38 1.18
C PRO A 207 29.11 -20.27 1.79
N LEU A 208 28.32 -19.75 2.74
CA LEU A 208 27.27 -20.52 3.41
C LEU A 208 26.14 -20.91 2.46
N ALA A 209 25.72 -19.98 1.59
CA ALA A 209 24.68 -20.25 0.60
C ALA A 209 25.11 -21.33 -0.39
N LYS A 210 26.37 -21.27 -0.87
CA LYS A 210 26.93 -22.31 -1.74
C LYS A 210 26.93 -23.68 -1.05
N GLU A 211 27.30 -23.73 0.22
CA GLU A 211 27.35 -24.99 0.94
C GLU A 211 25.95 -25.57 1.19
N LEU A 212 25.00 -24.75 1.63
CA LEU A 212 23.60 -25.14 1.80
C LEU A 212 22.96 -25.61 0.48
N GLN A 213 23.32 -25.01 -0.65
CA GLN A 213 22.89 -25.43 -1.99
C GLN A 213 23.45 -26.80 -2.38
N LYS A 214 24.70 -27.13 -2.00
CA LYS A 214 25.26 -28.48 -2.22
C LYS A 214 24.48 -29.55 -1.47
N HIS A 215 23.91 -29.19 -0.31
CA HIS A 215 23.00 -30.07 0.44
C HIS A 215 21.56 -30.08 -0.12
N GLY A 216 21.32 -29.49 -1.29
CA GLY A 216 20.04 -29.53 -2.01
C GLY A 216 19.00 -28.54 -1.52
N LEU A 217 19.36 -27.55 -0.69
CA LEU A 217 18.44 -26.53 -0.22
C LEU A 217 18.39 -25.34 -1.18
N ARG A 218 17.19 -24.83 -1.44
CA ARG A 218 17.01 -23.60 -2.23
C ARG A 218 17.22 -22.41 -1.30
N VAL A 219 18.30 -21.66 -1.53
CA VAL A 219 18.72 -20.53 -0.67
C VAL A 219 18.54 -19.19 -1.37
N TRP A 220 17.92 -18.24 -0.67
CA TRP A 220 17.72 -16.86 -1.13
C TRP A 220 18.63 -15.88 -0.36
N VAL A 221 19.47 -15.13 -1.08
CA VAL A 221 20.56 -14.30 -0.51
C VAL A 221 20.43 -12.80 -0.84
N ASP A 222 20.14 -12.43 -2.08
CA ASP A 222 20.39 -11.07 -2.60
C ASP A 222 19.42 -9.97 -2.16
N ARG A 223 18.23 -10.31 -1.63
CA ARG A 223 17.20 -9.33 -1.23
C ARG A 223 17.11 -9.09 0.28
N SER A 224 17.83 -9.89 1.05
CA SER A 224 17.86 -9.88 2.52
C SER A 224 19.14 -9.25 3.07
N VAL A 225 19.85 -8.49 2.23
CA VAL A 225 20.93 -7.59 2.63
C VAL A 225 20.31 -6.45 3.42
N LEU A 226 20.77 -6.28 4.64
CA LEU A 226 20.39 -5.19 5.53
C LEU A 226 21.27 -3.98 5.26
N THR A 227 20.70 -2.78 5.29
CA THR A 227 21.36 -1.48 5.23
C THR A 227 20.83 -0.58 6.34
N ILE A 228 21.54 0.52 6.62
CA ILE A 228 21.15 1.45 7.70
C ILE A 228 19.79 2.07 7.35
N GLY A 229 18.83 2.00 8.27
CA GLY A 229 17.47 2.52 8.09
C GLY A 229 16.44 1.50 7.59
N ASP A 230 16.86 0.27 7.28
CA ASP A 230 15.92 -0.83 7.03
C ASP A 230 15.11 -1.17 8.28
N SER A 231 13.97 -1.86 8.11
CA SER A 231 13.28 -2.54 9.21
C SER A 231 13.65 -4.02 9.17
N LEU A 232 14.35 -4.49 10.20
CA LEU A 232 14.76 -5.89 10.36
C LEU A 232 13.54 -6.82 10.36
N ARG A 233 12.46 -6.38 11.02
CA ARG A 233 11.19 -7.13 11.08
C ARG A 233 10.59 -7.32 9.69
N ARG A 234 10.46 -6.25 8.90
CA ARG A 234 9.91 -6.33 7.53
C ARG A 234 10.77 -7.21 6.62
N LYS A 235 12.09 -7.12 6.73
CA LYS A 235 13.01 -7.98 5.95
C LYS A 235 12.87 -9.46 6.27
N ILE A 236 12.58 -9.79 7.53
CA ILE A 236 12.33 -11.17 7.95
C ILE A 236 10.94 -11.63 7.52
N ASP A 237 9.92 -10.77 7.59
CA ASP A 237 8.58 -11.02 7.05
C ASP A 237 8.62 -11.34 5.55
N GLU A 238 9.36 -10.53 4.78
CA GLU A 238 9.60 -10.74 3.36
C GLU A 238 10.34 -12.08 3.11
N GLY A 239 11.39 -12.33 3.91
CA GLY A 239 12.16 -13.57 3.95
C GLY A 239 11.30 -14.82 4.09
N LEU A 240 10.51 -14.90 5.17
CA LEU A 240 9.62 -16.01 5.54
C LEU A 240 8.38 -16.08 4.64
N GLY A 241 7.98 -14.97 4.01
CA GLY A 241 6.92 -14.94 3.00
C GLY A 241 7.20 -15.92 1.85
N CYS A 242 8.46 -16.03 1.45
CA CYS A 242 8.90 -16.86 0.32
C CYS A 242 9.72 -18.09 0.73
N SER A 243 10.16 -18.17 2.00
CA SER A 243 11.06 -19.22 2.50
C SER A 243 10.46 -20.00 3.67
N ARG A 244 10.96 -21.22 3.92
CA ARG A 244 10.49 -22.04 5.05
C ARG A 244 11.17 -21.68 6.37
N PHE A 245 12.46 -21.36 6.33
CA PHE A 245 13.27 -20.94 7.48
C PHE A 245 14.09 -19.70 7.14
N GLY A 246 14.44 -18.92 8.16
CA GLY A 246 15.34 -17.77 8.05
C GLY A 246 16.61 -17.94 8.86
N VAL A 247 17.77 -17.78 8.23
CA VAL A 247 19.05 -17.68 8.93
C VAL A 247 19.36 -16.21 9.13
N VAL A 248 19.67 -15.80 10.36
CA VAL A 248 20.05 -14.41 10.67
C VAL A 248 21.49 -14.38 11.15
N VAL A 249 22.37 -13.71 10.39
CA VAL A 249 23.80 -13.58 10.71
C VAL A 249 24.00 -12.42 11.68
N LEU A 250 24.24 -12.75 12.94
CA LEU A 250 24.54 -11.82 14.02
C LEU A 250 26.06 -11.58 14.07
N SER A 251 26.48 -10.46 13.51
CA SER A 251 27.87 -10.01 13.47
C SER A 251 28.00 -8.60 14.07
N ARG A 252 29.24 -8.11 14.21
CA ARG A 252 29.44 -6.70 14.55
C ARG A 252 28.82 -5.76 13.51
N ASN A 253 28.91 -6.08 12.22
CA ASN A 253 28.33 -5.29 11.12
C ASN A 253 26.80 -5.32 11.13
N PHE A 254 26.20 -6.39 11.66
CA PHE A 254 24.78 -6.47 11.91
C PHE A 254 24.37 -5.48 13.01
N PHE A 255 25.08 -5.45 14.14
CA PHE A 255 24.71 -4.59 15.27
C PHE A 255 25.06 -3.10 15.08
N THR A 256 26.01 -2.76 14.21
CA THR A 256 26.31 -1.34 13.87
C THR A 256 25.16 -0.64 13.15
N LYS A 257 24.22 -1.38 12.57
CA LYS A 257 23.03 -0.83 11.89
C LYS A 257 21.98 -0.27 12.84
N SER A 258 22.24 -0.29 14.15
CA SER A 258 21.48 0.41 15.19
C SER A 258 19.97 0.10 15.16
N TRP A 259 19.64 -1.19 15.08
CA TRP A 259 18.27 -1.66 15.07
C TRP A 259 17.52 -1.20 16.33
N PRO A 260 16.25 -0.75 16.19
CA PRO A 260 15.42 -0.50 17.36
C PRO A 260 15.31 -1.76 18.23
N GLN A 261 15.39 -1.60 19.56
CA GLN A 261 15.36 -2.71 20.52
C GLN A 261 14.16 -3.66 20.26
N ARG A 262 13.00 -3.09 19.97
CA ARG A 262 11.76 -3.80 19.59
C ARG A 262 11.91 -4.74 18.39
N GLU A 263 12.77 -4.40 17.42
CA GLU A 263 12.99 -5.24 16.25
C GLU A 263 13.94 -6.41 16.55
N LEU A 264 14.93 -6.19 17.42
CA LEU A 264 15.85 -7.24 17.88
C LEU A 264 15.15 -8.25 18.78
N ASP A 265 14.37 -7.78 19.76
CA ASP A 265 13.62 -8.66 20.67
C ASP A 265 12.46 -9.36 19.94
N GLY A 266 11.92 -8.74 18.90
CA GLY A 266 10.93 -9.32 17.99
C GLY A 266 11.42 -10.55 17.22
N LEU A 267 12.74 -10.72 17.04
CA LEU A 267 13.32 -11.95 16.47
C LEU A 267 13.02 -13.18 17.32
N VAL A 268 12.98 -13.02 18.64
CA VAL A 268 12.83 -14.13 19.59
C VAL A 268 11.36 -14.42 19.88
N GLN A 269 10.53 -13.38 20.03
CA GLN A 269 9.09 -13.55 20.30
C GLN A 269 8.36 -14.33 19.20
N ARG A 270 8.80 -14.21 17.94
CA ARG A 270 8.14 -14.85 16.80
C ARG A 270 8.26 -16.37 16.78
N GLU A 271 9.32 -16.93 17.36
CA GLU A 271 9.44 -18.38 17.48
C GLU A 271 8.48 -18.99 18.50
N LEU A 272 8.02 -18.20 19.48
CA LEU A 272 7.04 -18.64 20.45
C LEU A 272 5.65 -18.84 19.81
N SER A 273 5.32 -18.05 18.78
CA SER A 273 4.04 -18.12 18.07
C SER A 273 4.03 -19.05 16.85
N GLU A 274 5.16 -19.19 16.15
CA GLU A 274 5.23 -19.88 14.84
C GLU A 274 6.16 -21.12 14.84
N GLY A 275 6.81 -21.45 15.97
CA GLY A 275 7.81 -22.52 16.06
C GLY A 275 9.21 -22.05 15.60
N LYS A 276 10.20 -22.96 15.59
CA LYS A 276 11.60 -22.65 15.19
C LYS A 276 11.73 -22.34 13.69
N VAL A 277 11.31 -21.15 13.27
CA VAL A 277 11.38 -20.67 11.89
C VAL A 277 12.57 -19.74 11.63
N ILE A 278 13.24 -19.26 12.68
CA ILE A 278 14.45 -18.43 12.61
C ILE A 278 15.63 -19.19 13.23
N LEU A 279 16.82 -19.08 12.63
CA LEU A 279 18.05 -19.73 13.06
C LEU A 279 19.14 -18.66 13.22
N PRO A 280 19.43 -18.22 14.46
CA PRO A 280 20.49 -17.24 14.69
C PRO A 280 21.88 -17.86 14.50
N VAL A 281 22.74 -17.15 13.77
CA VAL A 281 24.14 -17.54 13.52
C VAL A 281 25.07 -16.46 14.05
N TRP A 282 25.99 -16.83 14.94
CA TRP A 282 26.97 -15.90 15.49
C TRP A 282 28.22 -15.84 14.61
N HIS A 283 28.57 -14.63 14.17
CA HIS A 283 29.77 -14.39 13.39
C HIS A 283 30.71 -13.38 14.06
N LYS A 284 31.85 -13.86 14.57
CA LYS A 284 32.90 -13.04 15.21
C LYS A 284 32.36 -12.12 16.32
N VAL A 285 31.39 -12.61 17.09
CA VAL A 285 30.78 -11.94 18.23
C VAL A 285 30.76 -12.89 19.42
N THR A 286 30.95 -12.34 20.62
CA THR A 286 30.85 -13.10 21.87
C THR A 286 29.46 -12.96 22.49
N HIS A 287 29.11 -13.83 23.44
CA HIS A 287 27.88 -13.69 24.23
C HIS A 287 27.78 -12.29 24.87
N ALA A 288 28.89 -11.78 25.42
CA ALA A 288 28.95 -10.45 26.03
C ALA A 288 28.74 -9.32 25.02
N ASP A 289 29.08 -9.52 23.74
CA ASP A 289 28.82 -8.53 22.69
C ASP A 289 27.34 -8.46 22.35
N ILE A 290 26.65 -9.60 22.30
CA ILE A 290 25.21 -9.66 21.99
C ILE A 290 24.38 -9.15 23.16
N LEU A 291 24.77 -9.47 24.40
CA LEU A 291 24.10 -9.03 25.63
C LEU A 291 23.96 -7.49 25.72
N LYS A 292 24.90 -6.75 25.13
CA LYS A 292 24.85 -5.27 25.06
C LYS A 292 23.72 -4.74 24.18
N TYR A 293 23.26 -5.54 23.21
CA TYR A 293 22.22 -5.16 22.25
C TYR A 293 20.88 -5.84 22.55
N SER A 294 20.89 -7.10 22.99
CA SER A 294 19.67 -7.79 23.43
C SER A 294 20.03 -8.95 24.34
N ALA A 295 19.56 -8.90 25.59
CA ALA A 295 19.70 -9.99 26.55
C ALA A 295 18.92 -11.24 26.11
N VAL A 296 17.72 -11.03 25.56
CA VAL A 296 16.84 -12.10 25.07
C VAL A 296 17.50 -12.86 23.91
N LEU A 297 18.25 -12.17 23.05
CA LEU A 297 18.97 -12.79 21.94
C LEU A 297 20.27 -13.49 22.39
N ALA A 298 20.92 -13.00 23.44
CA ALA A 298 22.15 -13.57 23.99
C ALA A 298 21.94 -14.93 24.67
N ASP A 299 20.84 -15.09 25.41
CA ASP A 299 20.49 -16.33 26.12
C ASP A 299 20.00 -17.46 25.20
N LYS A 300 19.93 -17.22 23.89
CA LYS A 300 19.43 -18.17 22.91
C LYS A 300 20.54 -19.04 22.32
N MET A 301 20.28 -20.35 22.20
CA MET A 301 21.18 -21.26 21.49
C MET A 301 21.31 -20.85 20.02
N ALA A 302 22.51 -20.43 19.64
CA ALA A 302 22.87 -20.05 18.27
C ALA A 302 24.02 -20.91 17.74
N ILE A 303 24.13 -20.97 16.42
CA ILE A 303 25.18 -21.73 15.75
C ILE A 303 26.32 -20.77 15.39
N SER A 304 27.57 -21.13 15.70
CA SER A 304 28.72 -20.23 15.52
C SER A 304 29.52 -20.57 14.25
N THR A 305 29.96 -19.52 13.55
CA THR A 305 30.89 -19.65 12.42
C THR A 305 32.31 -20.08 12.82
N GLU A 306 32.66 -20.11 14.11
CA GLU A 306 34.02 -20.43 14.59
C GLU A 306 34.48 -21.85 14.21
N ARG A 307 33.55 -22.78 14.00
CA ARG A 307 33.84 -24.16 13.59
C ARG A 307 33.95 -24.33 12.06
N GLY A 308 33.83 -23.23 11.32
CA GLY A 308 33.88 -23.20 9.85
C GLY A 308 32.52 -23.32 9.17
N ILE A 309 32.45 -22.79 7.94
CA ILE A 309 31.22 -22.74 7.13
C ILE A 309 30.66 -24.12 6.76
N PRO A 310 31.47 -25.16 6.45
CA PRO A 310 30.95 -26.50 6.18
C PRO A 310 30.19 -27.11 7.35
N MET A 311 30.76 -27.07 8.56
CA MET A 311 30.09 -27.58 9.76
C MET A 311 28.83 -26.76 10.09
N LEU A 312 28.87 -25.44 9.90
CA LEU A 312 27.70 -24.57 10.06
C LEU A 312 26.55 -24.97 9.12
N ALA A 313 26.86 -25.26 7.85
CA ALA A 313 25.87 -25.68 6.87
C ALA A 313 25.24 -27.03 7.25
N GLU A 314 26.03 -28.01 7.68
CA GLU A 314 25.52 -29.30 8.15
C GLU A 314 24.57 -29.15 9.35
N GLN A 315 24.94 -28.31 10.32
CA GLN A 315 24.10 -28.05 11.50
C GLN A 315 22.79 -27.37 11.13
N ILE A 316 22.80 -26.43 10.18
CA ILE A 316 21.58 -25.80 9.65
C ILE A 316 20.72 -26.84 8.91
N VAL A 317 21.32 -27.69 8.08
CA VAL A 317 20.61 -28.76 7.35
C VAL A 317 19.91 -29.71 8.33
N GLN A 318 20.61 -30.13 9.39
CA GLN A 318 20.02 -30.97 10.44
C GLN A 318 18.86 -30.25 11.15
N ALA A 319 18.99 -28.97 11.47
CA ALA A 319 17.95 -28.19 12.14
C ALA A 319 16.66 -28.07 11.30
N VAL A 320 16.77 -27.99 9.97
CA VAL A 320 15.62 -27.80 9.06
C VAL A 320 15.01 -29.11 8.52
N GLN A 321 15.72 -30.24 8.67
CA GLN A 321 15.26 -31.56 8.20
C GLN A 321 14.62 -32.44 9.29
N LEU A 322 14.75 -32.10 10.57
CA LEU A 322 14.01 -32.78 11.64
C LEU A 322 12.50 -32.49 11.50
N PRO A 323 11.62 -33.51 11.47
CA PRO A 323 10.18 -33.29 11.30
C PRO A 323 9.60 -32.54 12.52
N THR A 324 9.04 -31.35 12.29
CA THR A 324 8.14 -30.70 13.24
C THR A 324 6.81 -31.45 13.23
N GLY A 325 6.72 -32.50 14.04
CA GLY A 325 5.50 -33.28 14.22
C GLY A 325 4.43 -32.56 15.05
N ASN A 326 3.16 -32.80 14.71
CA ASN A 326 2.05 -32.64 15.65
C ASN A 326 2.37 -33.33 16.98
N GLY A 327 2.25 -32.58 18.07
CA GLY A 327 2.13 -32.99 19.47
C GLY A 327 2.85 -34.28 19.91
N LYS A 328 4.00 -34.12 20.55
CA LYS A 328 4.36 -34.99 21.68
C LYS A 328 4.70 -34.12 22.87
N GLU A 329 3.78 -34.11 23.82
CA GLU A 329 4.11 -34.05 25.23
C GLU A 329 5.38 -34.86 25.46
N ASN A 330 6.45 -34.19 25.88
CA ASN A 330 7.49 -34.89 26.59
C ASN A 330 6.85 -35.31 27.91
N LYS A 331 6.53 -36.60 28.01
CA LYS A 331 6.40 -37.29 29.29
C LYS A 331 7.66 -37.00 30.10
N ILE A 332 7.56 -36.02 30.98
CA ILE A 332 8.41 -35.96 32.15
C ILE A 332 7.90 -37.12 33.01
N SER A 333 8.68 -38.20 33.04
CA SER A 333 8.55 -39.21 34.09
C SER A 333 8.62 -38.49 35.43
N PRO A 334 7.72 -38.81 36.38
CA PRO A 334 7.64 -38.07 37.63
C PRO A 334 8.92 -38.27 38.45
N PRO A 335 9.42 -37.25 39.15
CA PRO A 335 10.18 -37.50 40.35
C PRO A 335 9.24 -38.14 41.38
N VAL A 336 9.76 -39.20 41.97
CA VAL A 336 9.29 -39.97 43.12
C VAL A 336 8.49 -39.13 44.14
N GLU A 337 7.45 -39.79 44.66
CA GLU A 337 6.53 -39.41 45.73
C GLU A 337 7.12 -38.60 46.90
N SER A 338 6.35 -37.63 47.39
CA SER A 338 6.00 -37.53 48.81
C SER A 338 4.77 -36.61 49.04
N THR A 339 3.61 -37.26 49.25
CA THR A 339 2.51 -36.98 50.21
C THR A 339 2.05 -35.56 50.62
N SER A 340 0.70 -35.43 50.65
CA SER A 340 -0.21 -34.58 51.47
C SER A 340 -0.31 -33.08 51.10
N GLY A 341 -1.45 -32.41 51.01
CA GLY A 341 -2.88 -32.69 51.25
C GLY A 341 -3.67 -31.37 51.15
N GLU A 342 -5.01 -31.46 50.97
CA GLU A 342 -6.05 -30.42 51.19
C GLU A 342 -6.20 -29.29 50.13
N SER A 343 -7.26 -29.27 49.30
CA SER A 343 -8.65 -28.80 49.55
C SER A 343 -8.84 -27.27 49.46
N SER A 344 -9.43 -26.75 48.36
CA SER A 344 -10.71 -25.97 48.36
C SER A 344 -11.01 -25.17 47.06
N SER A 345 -12.19 -25.47 46.46
CA SER A 345 -13.21 -24.58 45.86
C SER A 345 -13.07 -23.72 44.57
N LYS A 346 -13.87 -24.14 43.55
CA LYS A 346 -14.75 -23.39 42.59
C LYS A 346 -14.16 -22.56 41.42
N PRO A 347 -14.94 -22.23 40.35
CA PRO A 347 -15.98 -22.98 39.62
C PRO A 347 -15.71 -23.06 38.09
N ASP A 348 -16.56 -23.84 37.42
CA ASP A 348 -16.60 -24.20 36.00
C ASP A 348 -16.81 -22.99 35.04
N LEU A 349 -15.95 -22.85 34.02
CA LEU A 349 -15.99 -21.78 33.00
C LEU A 349 -15.89 -22.38 31.58
N ASN A 350 -16.73 -23.36 31.28
CA ASN A 350 -16.87 -23.88 29.93
C ASN A 350 -17.91 -23.09 29.12
N ARG A 351 -17.49 -21.93 28.58
CA ARG A 351 -18.10 -21.32 27.39
C ARG A 351 -17.17 -20.25 26.79
N VAL A 352 -16.08 -20.68 26.16
CA VAL A 352 -15.31 -19.78 25.27
C VAL A 352 -16.13 -19.60 23.99
N ALA A 353 -16.80 -18.45 23.90
CA ALA A 353 -17.44 -17.99 22.68
C ALA A 353 -16.37 -17.79 21.60
N ILE A 354 -16.60 -18.39 20.44
CA ILE A 354 -15.83 -18.19 19.22
C ILE A 354 -15.81 -16.69 18.93
N HIS A 355 -14.62 -16.06 18.94
CA HIS A 355 -14.42 -14.70 18.47
C HIS A 355 -14.69 -14.66 16.96
N THR A 356 -15.94 -14.43 16.57
CA THR A 356 -16.30 -14.03 15.21
C THR A 356 -15.68 -12.67 14.93
N SER A 357 -15.00 -12.54 13.78
CA SER A 357 -14.37 -11.29 13.36
C SER A 357 -15.39 -10.13 13.38
N LYS A 358 -15.02 -8.98 13.96
CA LYS A 358 -15.87 -7.76 14.05
C LYS A 358 -16.45 -7.28 12.70
N LYS A 359 -15.93 -7.78 11.57
CA LYS A 359 -16.35 -7.41 10.22
C LYS A 359 -17.66 -8.10 9.80
N ASP A 360 -17.95 -9.29 10.36
CA ASP A 360 -19.17 -10.06 10.06
C ASP A 360 -20.42 -9.56 10.80
N SER A 361 -20.27 -8.67 11.79
CA SER A 361 -21.37 -8.06 12.54
C SER A 361 -21.88 -6.72 12.00
N LEU A 362 -21.19 -6.10 11.03
CA LEU A 362 -21.59 -4.81 10.48
C LEU A 362 -22.78 -4.94 9.49
N PRO A 363 -23.74 -3.99 9.50
CA PRO A 363 -24.82 -3.97 8.53
C PRO A 363 -24.30 -3.65 7.12
N SER A 364 -25.06 -4.05 6.11
CA SER A 364 -24.84 -3.63 4.72
C SER A 364 -25.65 -2.39 4.40
N LEU A 365 -25.07 -1.45 3.64
CA LEU A 365 -25.82 -0.35 3.04
C LEU A 365 -26.67 -0.93 1.91
N ARG A 366 -27.99 -0.76 1.97
CA ARG A 366 -28.96 -1.41 1.05
C ARG A 366 -29.54 -0.39 0.09
N HIS A 367 -29.28 -0.55 -1.21
CA HIS A 367 -29.93 0.15 -2.32
C HIS A 367 -29.92 1.70 -2.28
N GLU A 368 -29.15 2.30 -1.37
CA GLU A 368 -28.94 3.75 -1.23
C GLU A 368 -27.54 4.14 -1.73
N THR A 369 -27.44 5.26 -2.44
CA THR A 369 -26.16 5.90 -2.72
C THR A 369 -25.62 6.57 -1.45
N SER A 370 -24.31 6.81 -1.40
CA SER A 370 -23.71 7.57 -0.29
C SER A 370 -24.28 8.99 -0.18
N THR A 371 -24.65 9.61 -1.31
CA THR A 371 -25.27 10.94 -1.36
C THR A 371 -26.71 10.95 -0.83
N GLN A 372 -27.49 9.91 -1.10
CA GLN A 372 -28.82 9.73 -0.51
C GLN A 372 -28.71 9.52 1.00
N PHE A 373 -27.85 8.57 1.42
CA PHE A 373 -27.61 8.29 2.84
C PHE A 373 -27.16 9.55 3.60
N PHE A 374 -26.20 10.29 3.04
CA PHE A 374 -25.72 11.54 3.62
C PHE A 374 -26.86 12.57 3.73
N SER A 375 -27.66 12.74 2.67
CA SER A 375 -28.73 13.74 2.66
C SER A 375 -29.83 13.44 3.66
N GLU A 376 -30.20 12.17 3.86
CA GLU A 376 -31.14 11.78 4.91
C GLU A 376 -30.61 12.09 6.32
N ARG A 377 -29.31 11.83 6.56
CA ARG A 377 -28.64 12.18 7.82
C ARG A 377 -28.57 13.69 8.00
N PHE A 378 -28.23 14.41 6.93
CA PHE A 378 -28.16 15.87 6.90
C PHE A 378 -29.52 16.48 7.23
N ALA A 379 -30.61 16.04 6.59
CA ALA A 379 -31.95 16.57 6.83
C ALA A 379 -32.43 16.36 8.27
N LYS A 380 -32.10 15.21 8.88
CA LYS A 380 -32.41 14.92 10.30
C LYS A 380 -31.61 15.81 11.25
N ALA A 381 -30.32 15.97 11.00
CA ALA A 381 -29.45 16.78 11.84
C ALA A 381 -29.72 18.29 11.65
N PHE A 382 -30.00 18.73 10.44
CA PHE A 382 -30.08 20.13 10.01
C PHE A 382 -31.40 20.42 9.26
N PRO A 383 -32.56 20.30 9.94
CA PRO A 383 -33.85 20.46 9.30
C PRO A 383 -34.04 21.88 8.77
N GLY A 384 -34.50 21.99 7.52
CA GLY A 384 -34.85 23.26 6.89
C GLY A 384 -33.69 24.07 6.31
N VAL A 385 -32.44 23.59 6.38
CA VAL A 385 -31.29 24.31 5.79
C VAL A 385 -31.44 24.44 4.28
N ARG A 386 -31.41 25.67 3.79
CA ARG A 386 -31.32 26.07 2.38
C ARG A 386 -30.20 27.11 2.25
N GLY A 387 -29.20 26.86 1.42
CA GLY A 387 -27.96 27.63 1.38
C GLY A 387 -26.99 27.24 2.50
N ILE A 388 -26.37 28.24 3.14
CA ILE A 388 -25.39 28.04 4.21
C ILE A 388 -26.03 28.40 5.55
N GLN A 389 -26.05 27.47 6.50
CA GLN A 389 -26.48 27.75 7.88
C GLN A 389 -25.35 27.51 8.88
N TRP A 390 -25.01 28.55 9.64
CA TRP A 390 -23.94 28.52 10.64
C TRP A 390 -24.46 28.14 12.04
N PHE A 391 -23.67 27.31 12.73
CA PHE A 391 -23.82 26.93 14.13
C PHE A 391 -22.54 27.33 14.87
N ARG A 392 -22.52 28.56 15.40
CA ARG A 392 -21.35 29.15 16.09
C ARG A 392 -21.29 28.87 17.59
N ASN A 393 -22.31 28.19 18.12
CA ASN A 393 -22.27 27.69 19.49
C ASN A 393 -21.77 26.23 19.44
N PRO A 394 -20.57 25.92 19.99
CA PRO A 394 -19.97 24.59 19.90
C PRO A 394 -20.88 23.48 20.44
N ALA A 395 -21.58 23.71 21.55
CA ALA A 395 -22.47 22.72 22.13
C ALA A 395 -23.68 22.42 21.21
N VAL A 396 -24.20 23.43 20.52
CA VAL A 396 -25.26 23.24 19.52
C VAL A 396 -24.71 22.51 18.29
N ALA A 397 -23.54 22.89 17.80
CA ALA A 397 -22.89 22.23 16.67
C ALA A 397 -22.64 20.73 16.95
N ILE A 398 -22.13 20.39 18.14
CA ILE A 398 -21.87 19.00 18.54
C ILE A 398 -23.16 18.20 18.65
N ARG A 399 -24.24 18.75 19.20
CA ARG A 399 -25.56 18.07 19.21
C ARG A 399 -26.06 17.77 17.80
N ARG A 400 -25.78 18.64 16.82
CA ARG A 400 -26.14 18.40 15.41
C ARG A 400 -25.29 17.28 14.82
N LEU A 401 -23.98 17.28 15.08
CA LEU A 401 -23.07 16.21 14.66
C LEU A 401 -23.43 14.86 15.30
N GLU A 402 -23.89 14.83 16.55
CA GLU A 402 -24.36 13.62 17.23
C GLU A 402 -25.55 12.98 16.51
N ILE A 403 -26.55 13.80 16.11
CA ILE A 403 -27.68 13.34 15.31
C ILE A 403 -27.19 12.83 13.94
N PHE A 404 -26.28 13.57 13.31
CA PHE A 404 -25.73 13.23 12.00
C PHE A 404 -24.98 11.87 12.03
N PHE A 405 -24.15 11.62 13.04
CA PHE A 405 -23.39 10.38 13.25
C PHE A 405 -24.13 9.31 14.08
N THR A 406 -25.48 9.34 14.11
CA THR A 406 -26.24 8.25 14.74
C THR A 406 -25.98 6.93 14.02
N LYS A 407 -25.51 5.90 14.74
CA LYS A 407 -25.18 4.58 14.17
C LYS A 407 -26.41 3.92 13.52
N PRO A 408 -26.25 3.11 12.44
CA PRO A 408 -24.98 2.84 11.76
C PRO A 408 -24.60 3.92 10.75
N TYR A 409 -23.29 4.22 10.67
CA TYR A 409 -22.68 5.02 9.60
C TYR A 409 -21.43 4.36 8.99
N VAL A 410 -21.04 3.19 9.52
CA VAL A 410 -20.01 2.30 8.98
C VAL A 410 -20.69 1.01 8.54
N PHE A 411 -20.40 0.55 7.32
CA PHE A 411 -21.05 -0.60 6.71
C PHE A 411 -20.02 -1.61 6.22
N ARG A 412 -20.43 -2.87 6.10
CA ARG A 412 -19.56 -3.97 5.63
C ARG A 412 -19.08 -3.77 4.19
N ASN A 413 -19.95 -3.22 3.36
CA ASN A 413 -19.79 -3.10 1.91
C ASN A 413 -19.57 -1.66 1.43
N ALA A 414 -19.59 -0.66 2.31
CA ALA A 414 -19.53 0.74 1.91
C ALA A 414 -19.04 1.66 3.04
N HIS A 415 -18.48 2.80 2.62
CA HIS A 415 -18.07 3.89 3.48
C HIS A 415 -18.72 5.20 2.98
N PRO A 416 -19.92 5.56 3.46
CA PRO A 416 -20.70 6.62 2.82
C PRO A 416 -20.29 8.04 3.26
N ILE A 417 -19.70 8.22 4.44
CA ILE A 417 -19.35 9.53 4.99
C ILE A 417 -17.82 9.66 5.05
N TRP A 418 -17.30 10.72 4.45
CA TRP A 418 -15.88 11.00 4.33
C TRP A 418 -15.59 12.41 4.80
N TRP A 419 -14.33 12.67 5.14
CA TRP A 419 -13.82 14.02 5.37
C TRP A 419 -12.77 14.39 4.31
N TRP A 420 -12.70 15.69 4.01
CA TRP A 420 -11.73 16.27 3.08
C TRP A 420 -11.02 17.46 3.72
N ARG A 421 -9.68 17.42 3.64
CA ARG A 421 -8.80 18.57 3.88
C ARG A 421 -7.56 18.45 3.01
N SER A 422 -6.47 17.96 3.59
CA SER A 422 -5.22 17.59 2.91
C SER A 422 -5.14 16.08 2.62
N GLY A 423 -6.11 15.33 3.13
CA GLY A 423 -6.46 13.99 2.70
C GLY A 423 -7.96 13.89 2.46
N ASP A 424 -8.39 12.71 2.03
CA ASP A 424 -9.73 12.34 1.60
C ASP A 424 -10.07 10.95 2.14
N MET A 425 -10.47 10.85 3.41
CA MET A 425 -10.63 9.55 4.09
C MET A 425 -12.06 9.32 4.57
N TYR A 426 -12.44 8.05 4.60
CA TYR A 426 -13.71 7.64 5.20
C TYR A 426 -13.64 7.70 6.72
N ILE A 427 -14.78 8.02 7.34
CA ILE A 427 -14.91 8.13 8.79
C ILE A 427 -15.32 6.77 9.37
N GLN A 428 -14.54 6.25 10.32
CA GLN A 428 -14.84 4.98 11.01
C GLN A 428 -15.41 5.21 12.42
N HIS A 429 -14.94 6.23 13.12
CA HIS A 429 -15.29 6.49 14.51
C HIS A 429 -15.64 7.97 14.72
N PHE A 430 -16.72 8.21 15.45
CA PHE A 430 -17.11 9.52 15.92
C PHE A 430 -17.47 9.39 17.40
N SER A 431 -16.93 10.28 18.23
CA SER A 431 -17.31 10.36 19.65
C SER A 431 -17.21 11.80 20.15
N ILE A 432 -17.98 12.09 21.19
CA ILE A 432 -17.98 13.41 21.85
C ILE A 432 -17.04 13.31 23.04
N LEU A 433 -16.03 14.18 23.11
CA LEU A 433 -15.08 14.22 24.23
C LEU A 433 -15.53 15.22 25.31
N SER A 434 -16.11 16.34 24.89
CA SER A 434 -16.60 17.41 25.78
C SER A 434 -17.72 18.21 25.09
N ASN A 435 -18.17 19.29 25.73
CA ASN A 435 -19.18 20.21 25.17
C ASN A 435 -18.69 21.05 23.99
N ASP A 436 -17.38 21.02 23.69
CA ASP A 436 -16.74 21.78 22.62
C ASP A 436 -15.78 20.93 21.77
N THR A 437 -15.57 19.66 22.10
CA THR A 437 -14.56 18.81 21.45
C THR A 437 -15.16 17.47 21.05
N VAL A 438 -14.90 17.08 19.80
CA VAL A 438 -15.23 15.75 19.26
C VAL A 438 -13.98 15.03 18.82
N LEU A 439 -14.03 13.71 18.79
CA LEU A 439 -13.01 12.84 18.19
C LEU A 439 -13.58 12.24 16.91
N LEU A 440 -12.95 12.59 15.78
CA LEU A 440 -13.24 12.03 14.46
C LEU A 440 -12.08 11.11 14.07
N ASP A 441 -12.30 9.79 14.15
CA ASP A 441 -11.27 8.77 14.13
C ASP A 441 -10.21 8.99 15.22
N HIS A 442 -9.09 9.62 14.87
CA HIS A 442 -8.04 10.03 15.81
C HIS A 442 -7.93 11.57 15.94
N GLN A 443 -8.66 12.34 15.12
CA GLN A 443 -8.61 13.81 15.10
C GLN A 443 -9.44 14.41 16.24
N GLU A 444 -8.79 15.08 17.19
CA GLU A 444 -9.44 15.87 18.24
C GLU A 444 -9.79 17.26 17.70
N LEU A 445 -11.07 17.46 17.40
CA LEU A 445 -11.58 18.69 16.81
C LEU A 445 -12.28 19.49 17.90
N ARG A 446 -11.61 20.55 18.36
CA ARG A 446 -12.19 21.54 19.27
C ARG A 446 -13.04 22.52 18.46
N ILE A 447 -14.32 22.22 18.33
CA ILE A 447 -15.27 22.91 17.45
C ILE A 447 -15.39 24.40 17.81
N GLU A 448 -15.12 25.25 16.82
CA GLU A 448 -15.36 26.70 16.88
C GLU A 448 -16.67 27.02 16.15
N GLU A 449 -16.78 26.58 14.90
CA GLU A 449 -17.95 26.81 14.06
C GLU A 449 -18.25 25.59 13.18
N LEU A 450 -19.54 25.35 12.94
CA LEU A 450 -20.02 24.36 11.99
C LEU A 450 -20.93 25.06 10.98
N ALA A 451 -20.71 24.86 9.69
CA ALA A 451 -21.67 25.22 8.65
C ALA A 451 -22.29 23.96 8.05
N ALA A 452 -23.62 23.92 8.01
CA ALA A 452 -24.36 22.97 7.20
C ALA A 452 -24.69 23.63 5.86
N VAL A 453 -24.25 23.04 4.75
CA VAL A 453 -24.35 23.64 3.43
C VAL A 453 -25.24 22.79 2.52
N ASN A 454 -26.37 23.36 2.13
CA ASN A 454 -27.32 22.84 1.16
C ASN A 454 -27.64 23.92 0.12
N ALA A 455 -26.62 24.30 -0.67
CA ALA A 455 -26.70 25.41 -1.62
C ALA A 455 -27.02 24.98 -3.07
N GLY A 456 -27.16 23.67 -3.32
CA GLY A 456 -27.38 23.11 -4.65
C GLY A 456 -28.33 21.92 -4.61
N SER A 457 -27.94 20.82 -5.25
CA SER A 457 -28.68 19.57 -5.14
C SER A 457 -28.24 18.76 -3.92
N TYR A 458 -29.05 17.80 -3.49
CA TYR A 458 -28.77 16.95 -2.32
C TYR A 458 -27.39 16.25 -2.37
N TYR A 459 -26.90 15.91 -3.57
CA TYR A 459 -25.58 15.27 -3.75
C TYR A 459 -24.39 16.23 -3.59
N GLN A 460 -24.63 17.54 -3.50
CA GLN A 460 -23.65 18.59 -3.24
C GLN A 460 -23.69 19.06 -1.78
N GLU A 461 -24.51 18.44 -0.91
CA GLU A 461 -24.55 18.78 0.51
C GLU A 461 -23.21 18.43 1.18
N PHE A 462 -22.77 19.32 2.07
CA PHE A 462 -21.59 19.09 2.90
C PHE A 462 -21.69 19.83 4.23
N LEU A 463 -20.89 19.38 5.20
CA LEU A 463 -20.62 20.07 6.44
C LEU A 463 -19.23 20.68 6.37
N TYR A 464 -19.07 21.90 6.83
CA TYR A 464 -17.77 22.52 7.06
C TYR A 464 -17.55 22.68 8.55
N ILE A 465 -16.42 22.19 9.05
CA ILE A 465 -16.04 22.31 10.45
C ILE A 465 -14.81 23.21 10.52
N LYS A 466 -14.89 24.23 11.39
CA LYS A 466 -13.73 25.00 11.85
C LYS A 466 -13.44 24.66 13.30
N ALA A 467 -12.20 24.30 13.58
CA ALA A 467 -11.70 24.00 14.91
C ALA A 467 -10.73 25.11 15.37
N ARG A 468 -10.85 25.48 16.64
CA ARG A 468 -9.92 26.39 17.30
C ARG A 468 -8.65 25.65 17.73
N PRO A 469 -7.52 26.37 17.91
CA PRO A 469 -6.30 25.79 18.46
C PRO A 469 -6.53 25.04 19.78
N SER A 470 -5.94 23.86 19.87
CA SER A 470 -5.74 23.10 21.10
C SER A 470 -4.43 23.48 21.77
N GLN A 471 -4.33 23.18 23.06
CA GLN A 471 -3.04 23.30 23.75
C GLN A 471 -2.11 22.18 23.28
N PRO A 472 -0.80 22.43 23.16
CA PRO A 472 0.18 21.37 22.92
C PRO A 472 0.09 20.30 24.01
N SER A 473 0.36 19.05 23.64
CA SER A 473 0.36 17.94 24.61
C SER A 473 1.48 18.06 25.67
N GLY A 474 2.52 18.84 25.35
CA GLY A 474 3.73 18.99 26.15
C GLY A 474 4.80 17.93 25.87
N LEU A 475 4.54 17.01 24.92
CA LEU A 475 5.45 15.92 24.57
C LEU A 475 6.54 16.32 23.56
N TYR A 476 6.32 17.36 22.76
CA TYR A 476 7.24 17.80 21.73
C TYR A 476 7.58 19.28 21.84
N ASP A 477 8.77 19.65 21.36
CA ASP A 477 9.16 21.04 21.20
C ASP A 477 8.30 21.72 20.13
N THR A 478 7.85 22.94 20.36
CA THR A 478 6.93 23.68 19.49
C THR A 478 7.62 24.55 18.44
N SER A 479 8.95 24.55 18.37
CA SER A 479 9.72 25.39 17.43
C SER A 479 9.41 25.15 15.94
N HIS A 480 8.94 23.94 15.59
CA HIS A 480 8.64 23.50 14.23
C HIS A 480 7.24 23.91 13.71
N ILE A 481 6.43 24.59 14.54
CA ILE A 481 5.07 25.05 14.16
C ILE A 481 5.09 25.95 12.91
N PRO A 482 5.98 26.95 12.76
CA PRO A 482 6.01 27.80 11.57
C PRO A 482 6.23 27.02 10.26
N ASP A 483 7.09 26.00 10.28
CA ASP A 483 7.36 25.16 9.12
C ASP A 483 6.14 24.34 8.72
N GLN A 484 5.39 23.81 9.69
CA GLN A 484 4.12 23.14 9.40
C GLN A 484 3.13 24.12 8.75
N ILE A 485 2.96 25.32 9.30
CA ILE A 485 2.05 26.33 8.74
C ILE A 485 2.46 26.69 7.31
N ALA A 486 3.75 26.88 7.05
CA ALA A 486 4.26 27.18 5.70
C ALA A 486 3.97 26.04 4.72
N LEU A 487 4.08 24.79 5.17
CA LEU A 487 3.87 23.61 4.33
C LEU A 487 2.39 23.31 4.04
N ARG A 488 1.51 23.40 5.04
CA ARG A 488 0.11 22.90 4.94
C ARG A 488 -0.96 23.93 5.31
N GLY A 489 -0.59 25.09 5.82
CA GLY A 489 -1.50 26.14 6.28
C GLY A 489 -1.99 26.01 7.73
N TYR A 490 -1.57 24.98 8.45
CA TYR A 490 -1.92 24.72 9.85
C TYR A 490 -0.84 23.84 10.52
N ALA A 491 -0.79 23.80 11.85
CA ALA A 491 0.09 22.91 12.60
C ALA A 491 -0.72 21.88 13.39
N LYS A 492 -0.19 20.66 13.47
CA LYS A 492 -0.78 19.54 14.21
C LYS A 492 0.27 18.80 15.03
N GLU A 493 -0.21 18.01 15.97
CA GLU A 493 0.57 17.16 16.85
C GLU A 493 -0.10 15.78 16.96
N GLU A 494 0.69 14.71 16.83
CA GLU A 494 0.22 13.33 16.97
C GLU A 494 0.82 12.69 18.22
N PHE A 495 -0.02 12.05 19.03
CA PHE A 495 0.36 11.43 20.30
C PHE A 495 -0.66 10.32 20.65
N ALA A 496 -0.53 9.67 21.80
CA ALA A 496 -1.56 8.77 22.28
C ALA A 496 -1.90 9.01 23.75
N LEU A 497 -3.10 8.59 24.15
CA LEU A 497 -3.53 8.58 25.55
C LEU A 497 -3.49 7.15 26.07
N PHE A 498 -2.66 6.89 27.07
CA PHE A 498 -2.66 5.65 27.83
C PHE A 498 -3.15 5.92 29.25
N ARG A 499 -4.31 5.35 29.61
CA ARG A 499 -4.97 5.58 30.92
C ARG A 499 -5.13 7.07 31.26
N GLY A 500 -5.39 7.88 30.23
CA GLY A 500 -5.56 9.34 30.35
C GLY A 500 -4.26 10.14 30.41
N LYS A 501 -3.08 9.50 30.46
CA LYS A 501 -1.79 10.17 30.37
C LYS A 501 -1.34 10.27 28.90
N PRO A 502 -0.88 11.44 28.43
CA PRO A 502 -0.30 11.56 27.10
C PRO A 502 1.06 10.84 27.05
N ILE A 503 1.24 10.08 25.98
CA ILE A 503 2.50 9.42 25.61
C ILE A 503 2.84 9.79 24.17
N THR A 504 4.12 9.77 23.83
CA THR A 504 4.58 10.12 22.48
C THR A 504 4.04 9.14 21.44
N ARG A 505 3.99 9.60 20.18
CA ARG A 505 3.68 8.76 19.02
C ARG A 505 4.65 7.59 18.92
N ALA A 506 5.93 7.82 19.23
CA ALA A 506 6.97 6.80 19.25
C ALA A 506 6.69 5.72 20.31
N GLU A 507 6.39 6.09 21.55
CA GLU A 507 6.02 5.15 22.61
C GLU A 507 4.76 4.33 22.27
N TYR A 508 3.76 4.96 21.66
CA TYR A 508 2.59 4.23 21.15
C TYR A 508 3.00 3.18 20.11
N ASP A 509 3.85 3.54 19.14
CA ASP A 509 4.31 2.63 18.09
C ASP A 509 5.23 1.52 18.63
N ASP A 510 5.96 1.79 19.70
CA ASP A 510 6.80 0.82 20.42
C ASP A 510 5.97 -0.16 21.25
N GLY A 511 4.70 0.17 21.56
CA GLY A 511 3.83 -0.66 22.41
C GLY A 511 4.17 -0.58 23.90
N ALA A 512 5.07 0.31 24.31
CA ALA A 512 5.48 0.56 25.69
C ALA A 512 5.81 2.05 25.89
N ALA A 513 5.58 2.58 27.09
CA ALA A 513 5.87 3.98 27.44
C ALA A 513 6.61 4.10 28.77
N VAL A 514 7.38 5.17 28.96
CA VAL A 514 8.00 5.49 30.26
C VAL A 514 7.05 6.36 31.06
N ILE A 515 6.45 5.77 32.10
CA ILE A 515 5.47 6.45 32.95
C ILE A 515 5.99 6.44 34.38
N ASP A 516 6.12 7.62 34.97
CA ASP A 516 6.62 7.82 36.34
C ASP A 516 7.99 7.13 36.56
N GLY A 517 8.85 7.18 35.53
CA GLY A 517 10.20 6.59 35.54
C GLY A 517 10.26 5.08 35.31
N SER A 518 9.12 4.42 35.08
CA SER A 518 9.04 2.98 34.82
C SER A 518 8.56 2.69 33.39
N VAL A 519 9.15 1.69 32.73
CA VAL A 519 8.65 1.22 31.43
C VAL A 519 7.38 0.39 31.65
N ILE A 520 6.29 0.76 30.97
CA ILE A 520 4.99 0.11 31.06
C ILE A 520 4.56 -0.36 29.67
N GLU A 521 4.22 -1.64 29.53
CA GLU A 521 3.59 -2.17 28.31
C GLU A 521 2.17 -1.62 28.13
N LEU A 522 1.86 -1.15 26.93
CA LEU A 522 0.58 -0.52 26.62
C LEU A 522 -0.53 -1.53 26.34
N ASN A 523 -0.19 -2.76 25.93
CA ASN A 523 -1.11 -3.86 25.63
C ASN A 523 -2.28 -3.47 24.68
N GLY A 524 -2.05 -2.50 23.79
CA GLY A 524 -3.08 -1.98 22.87
C GLY A 524 -4.18 -1.15 23.55
N GLU A 525 -4.04 -0.80 24.82
CA GLU A 525 -5.00 0.05 25.56
C GLU A 525 -4.85 1.55 25.23
N ALA A 526 -3.71 1.94 24.64
CA ALA A 526 -3.44 3.32 24.27
C ALA A 526 -4.32 3.76 23.08
N GLN A 527 -4.74 5.01 23.07
CA GLN A 527 -5.62 5.55 22.03
C GLN A 527 -4.91 6.67 21.27
N LEU A 528 -4.71 6.49 19.96
CA LEU A 528 -4.09 7.50 19.11
C LEU A 528 -4.91 8.79 19.07
N ARG A 529 -4.22 9.94 19.05
CA ARG A 529 -4.74 11.30 18.97
C ARG A 529 -3.94 12.14 17.99
N GLU A 530 -4.66 12.97 17.25
CA GLU A 530 -4.13 14.08 16.46
C GLU A 530 -4.84 15.34 16.90
N THR A 531 -4.08 16.34 17.34
CA THR A 531 -4.62 17.64 17.78
C THR A 531 -4.03 18.76 16.94
N PHE A 532 -4.74 19.89 16.86
CA PHE A 532 -4.37 21.01 15.99
C PHE A 532 -3.93 22.22 16.82
N LEU A 533 -2.68 22.65 16.62
CA LEU A 533 -2.04 23.73 17.40
C LEU A 533 -2.33 25.13 16.83
N THR A 534 -2.98 25.19 15.67
CA THR A 534 -3.45 26.42 15.01
C THR A 534 -4.91 26.24 14.61
N PRO A 535 -5.61 27.30 14.12
CA PRO A 535 -6.92 27.10 13.53
C PRO A 535 -6.87 26.04 12.43
N TYR A 536 -7.85 25.16 12.42
CA TYR A 536 -7.96 24.05 11.48
C TYR A 536 -9.37 23.98 10.93
N ASN A 537 -9.52 23.41 9.74
CA ASN A 537 -10.82 23.19 9.15
C ASN A 537 -10.84 21.94 8.27
N LEU A 538 -12.02 21.37 8.08
CA LEU A 538 -12.26 20.28 7.15
C LEU A 538 -13.68 20.32 6.61
N ILE A 539 -13.92 19.54 5.57
CA ILE A 539 -15.25 19.31 4.99
C ILE A 539 -15.66 17.87 5.29
N ILE A 540 -16.93 17.63 5.63
CA ILE A 540 -17.53 16.29 5.69
C ILE A 540 -18.62 16.21 4.63
N ALA A 541 -18.53 15.23 3.74
CA ALA A 541 -19.50 15.04 2.65
C ALA A 541 -19.70 13.54 2.35
N ALA A 542 -20.64 13.25 1.45
CA ALA A 542 -20.83 11.91 0.92
C ALA A 542 -19.64 11.47 0.06
N HIS A 543 -19.28 10.18 0.07
CA HIS A 543 -18.24 9.63 -0.82
C HIS A 543 -18.48 9.92 -2.31
N GLU A 544 -19.73 9.90 -2.76
CA GLU A 544 -20.10 10.19 -4.16
C GLU A 544 -20.44 11.68 -4.42
N SER A 545 -20.17 12.56 -3.45
CA SER A 545 -20.26 14.00 -3.64
C SER A 545 -19.30 14.46 -4.75
N PRO A 546 -19.65 15.48 -5.55
CA PRO A 546 -18.75 16.09 -6.53
C PRO A 546 -17.41 16.57 -5.97
N ILE A 547 -17.32 16.79 -4.65
CA ILE A 547 -16.05 17.14 -3.99
C ILE A 547 -15.02 16.02 -4.03
N ASN A 548 -15.45 14.76 -4.20
CA ASN A 548 -14.59 13.62 -4.47
C ASN A 548 -14.14 13.65 -5.93
N ASN A 549 -13.28 14.61 -6.23
CA ASN A 549 -12.76 14.92 -7.54
C ASN A 549 -11.29 15.34 -7.41
N ASN A 550 -10.40 14.54 -7.99
CA ASN A 550 -8.95 14.74 -7.92
C ASN A 550 -8.51 16.06 -8.56
N ASP A 551 -9.23 16.55 -9.58
CA ASP A 551 -8.93 17.84 -10.22
C ASP A 551 -9.27 19.03 -9.32
N PHE A 552 -10.07 18.80 -8.28
CA PHE A 552 -10.45 19.81 -7.29
C PHE A 552 -9.59 19.78 -6.02
N ASP A 553 -8.70 18.80 -5.85
CA ASP A 553 -7.94 18.62 -4.60
C ASP A 553 -7.09 19.83 -4.22
N GLU A 554 -6.28 20.32 -5.16
CA GLU A 554 -5.41 21.48 -4.94
C GLU A 554 -6.23 22.75 -4.67
N ALA A 555 -7.25 22.99 -5.49
CA ALA A 555 -8.16 24.12 -5.33
C ALA A 555 -8.88 24.08 -3.97
N ARG A 556 -9.34 22.90 -3.53
CA ARG A 556 -9.97 22.70 -2.23
C ARG A 556 -9.01 23.04 -1.08
N VAL A 557 -7.78 22.55 -1.13
CA VAL A 557 -6.76 22.85 -0.10
C VAL A 557 -6.52 24.36 -0.01
N GLU A 558 -6.35 25.02 -1.15
CA GLU A 558 -6.13 26.47 -1.21
C GLU A 558 -7.34 27.26 -0.68
N LEU A 559 -8.56 26.88 -1.07
CA LEU A 559 -9.79 27.49 -0.58
C LEU A 559 -9.94 27.34 0.94
N LEU A 560 -9.66 26.16 1.49
CA LEU A 560 -9.71 25.93 2.93
C LEU A 560 -8.62 26.73 3.68
N ASN A 561 -7.42 26.86 3.12
CA ASN A 561 -6.36 27.74 3.65
C ASN A 561 -6.76 29.22 3.59
N ARG A 562 -7.43 29.65 2.51
CA ARG A 562 -7.96 31.01 2.37
C ARG A 562 -9.03 31.30 3.42
N ILE A 563 -9.91 30.33 3.72
CA ILE A 563 -10.92 30.46 4.78
C ILE A 563 -10.28 30.60 6.16
N LEU A 564 -9.22 29.83 6.46
CA LEU A 564 -8.46 30.02 7.71
C LEU A 564 -7.82 31.42 7.83
N ARG A 565 -7.51 32.05 6.68
CA ARG A 565 -7.02 33.44 6.57
C ARG A 565 -8.14 34.49 6.57
N GLY A 566 -9.39 34.09 6.85
CA GLY A 566 -10.53 34.99 7.01
C GLY A 566 -11.40 35.18 5.76
N GLN A 567 -11.19 34.40 4.71
CA GLN A 567 -12.09 34.43 3.55
C GLN A 567 -13.39 33.67 3.78
N ALA A 568 -14.40 34.02 2.98
CA ALA A 568 -15.76 33.53 3.10
C ALA A 568 -15.91 32.09 2.55
N ILE A 569 -16.80 31.29 3.13
CA ILE A 569 -17.07 29.90 2.70
C ILE A 569 -17.82 29.84 1.36
N GLU A 570 -18.39 30.97 0.93
CA GLU A 570 -19.14 31.13 -0.30
C GLU A 570 -18.27 30.82 -1.53
N ASP A 571 -16.98 31.15 -1.51
CA ASP A 571 -16.04 30.79 -2.58
C ASP A 571 -15.89 29.27 -2.71
N LEU A 572 -15.74 28.58 -1.58
CA LEU A 572 -15.69 27.12 -1.53
C LEU A 572 -17.02 26.51 -2.01
N THR A 573 -18.13 27.06 -1.56
CA THR A 573 -19.47 26.60 -1.93
C THR A 573 -19.70 26.77 -3.43
N ALA A 574 -19.40 27.94 -3.99
CA ALA A 574 -19.52 28.22 -5.41
C ALA A 574 -18.60 27.33 -6.26
N ALA A 575 -17.40 27.01 -5.75
CA ALA A 575 -16.50 26.08 -6.43
C ALA A 575 -17.08 24.65 -6.46
N ILE A 576 -17.59 24.14 -5.33
CA ILE A 576 -18.22 22.81 -5.25
C ILE A 576 -19.46 22.72 -6.14
N LEU A 577 -20.26 23.79 -6.23
CA LEU A 577 -21.46 23.82 -7.06
C LEU A 577 -21.17 23.72 -8.56
N LYS A 578 -19.98 24.12 -9.00
CA LYS A 578 -19.53 24.03 -10.40
C LYS A 578 -18.98 22.65 -10.75
N LEU A 579 -18.72 21.78 -9.77
CA LEU A 579 -18.17 20.46 -10.02
C LEU A 579 -19.21 19.54 -10.67
N PRO A 580 -18.82 18.75 -11.68
CA PRO A 580 -19.73 17.80 -12.30
C PRO A 580 -20.29 16.79 -11.29
N ARG A 581 -21.53 16.35 -11.51
CA ARG A 581 -22.06 15.19 -10.78
C ARG A 581 -21.26 13.95 -11.15
N LYS A 582 -21.06 13.04 -10.18
CA LYS A 582 -20.18 11.87 -10.35
C LYS A 582 -20.53 10.96 -11.53
N GLU A 583 -21.81 10.90 -11.91
CA GLU A 583 -22.32 10.19 -13.09
C GLU A 583 -21.79 10.74 -14.45
N HIS A 584 -21.17 11.92 -14.47
CA HIS A 584 -20.65 12.58 -15.68
C HIS A 584 -19.12 12.57 -15.81
N TYR A 585 -18.34 12.18 -14.80
CA TYR A 585 -16.88 12.07 -14.93
C TYR A 585 -16.42 10.93 -15.85
N SER A 586 -17.33 10.03 -16.22
CA SER A 586 -17.08 8.95 -17.18
C SER A 586 -17.35 9.34 -18.64
N LYS A 587 -17.62 10.61 -18.96
CA LYS A 587 -17.99 11.07 -20.33
C LYS A 587 -17.31 12.36 -20.83
N GLN A 588 -16.24 12.86 -20.21
CA GLN A 588 -15.50 14.01 -20.74
C GLN A 588 -14.03 13.67 -20.95
#